data_AF-A0AAP8SNF5-F1
#
_entry.id   AF-A0AAP8SNF5-F1
#
_cell.length_a   1.000
_cell.length_b   1.000
_cell.length_c   1.000
_cell.angle_alpha   90.00
_cell.angle_beta   90.00
_cell.angle_gamma   90.00
#
_symmetry.space_group_name_H-M   'P 1'
#
loop_
_entity.id
_entity.type
_entity.pdbx_description
1 polymer ?
#
loop_
_entity_poly.entity_id
_entity_poly.type
_entity_poly.pdbx_seq_one_letter_code
_entity_poly.pdbx_strand_id
1 'polypeptide(L)'
;MAGLLLLARCRGIYDGGAEDWVPLVMQIEQDSIHRWHACSGGMVSIDGQRAHAVCYGLASASNLEQDGRLACRLIGGRYLDELEKRDDEWRIIKRRYIADGAREFDNGLEELVTSGFAVNVLNILKPGHEAYRPL
;
A
#
# COMPACT_ATOMS: atom_id res chain seq x y z
N MET A 1 1.83 2.55 -29.20
CA MET A 1 2.12 2.09 -27.82
C MET A 1 1.66 3.19 -26.88
N ALA A 2 0.45 3.07 -26.33
CA ALA A 2 -0.10 4.07 -25.42
C ALA A 2 0.41 3.77 -24.01
N GLY A 3 1.31 4.62 -23.51
CA GLY A 3 1.81 4.57 -22.13
C GLY A 3 0.65 4.58 -21.15
N LEU A 4 0.66 3.60 -20.24
CA LEU A 4 -0.35 3.42 -19.22
C LEU A 4 -0.07 4.47 -18.12
N LEU A 5 -0.83 5.56 -18.10
CA LEU A 5 -0.61 6.64 -17.14
C LEU A 5 -1.21 6.28 -15.77
N LEU A 6 -0.66 5.28 -15.06
CA LEU A 6 -0.97 5.10 -13.65
C LEU A 6 -0.32 6.24 -12.84
N LEU A 7 -0.89 7.44 -12.92
CA LEU A 7 -0.72 8.43 -11.88
C LEU A 7 -1.19 7.73 -10.61
N ALA A 8 -0.30 7.44 -9.68
CA ALA A 8 -0.63 6.97 -8.35
C ALA A 8 -0.14 8.05 -7.39
N ARG A 9 -1.05 8.91 -6.92
CA ARG A 9 -0.70 9.96 -5.96
C ARG A 9 -0.54 9.43 -4.54
N CYS A 10 0.32 8.44 -4.30
CA CYS A 10 0.58 8.02 -2.93
C CYS A 10 1.35 9.14 -2.22
N ARG A 11 0.77 9.70 -1.15
CA ARG A 11 1.29 10.83 -0.35
C ARG A 11 1.42 12.20 -1.05
N GLY A 12 0.90 12.39 -2.26
CA GLY A 12 1.15 13.63 -3.02
C GLY A 12 2.63 13.84 -3.41
N ILE A 13 3.45 12.77 -3.36
CA ILE A 13 4.90 12.80 -3.60
C ILE A 13 5.27 12.59 -5.07
N TYR A 14 4.35 12.04 -5.87
CA TYR A 14 4.63 11.68 -7.26
C TYR A 14 3.50 12.13 -8.20
N ASP A 15 3.88 12.79 -9.28
CA ASP A 15 3.02 13.20 -10.40
C ASP A 15 3.73 12.78 -11.69
N GLY A 16 3.46 11.55 -12.15
CA GLY A 16 4.11 10.94 -13.31
C GLY A 16 3.46 9.62 -13.74
N GLY A 17 4.10 8.89 -14.66
CA GLY A 17 3.58 7.65 -15.24
C GLY A 17 3.74 6.41 -14.35
N ALA A 18 3.09 5.32 -14.76
CA ALA A 18 3.21 4.03 -14.06
C ALA A 18 4.65 3.49 -14.11
N GLU A 19 5.32 3.78 -15.21
CA GLU A 19 6.64 3.28 -15.59
C GLU A 19 7.73 3.64 -14.58
N ASP A 20 7.70 4.84 -14.00
CA ASP A 20 8.65 5.22 -12.96
C ASP A 20 8.08 4.99 -11.56
N TRP A 21 6.75 5.08 -11.40
CA TRP A 21 6.10 4.85 -10.12
C TRP A 21 6.26 3.41 -9.62
N VAL A 22 6.01 2.43 -10.50
CA VAL A 22 5.99 1.01 -10.12
C VAL A 22 7.36 0.55 -9.59
N PRO A 23 8.50 0.79 -10.26
CA PRO A 23 9.80 0.43 -9.72
C PRO A 23 10.08 1.08 -8.37
N LEU A 24 9.77 2.37 -8.23
CA LEU A 24 9.97 3.13 -6.99
C LEU A 24 9.17 2.54 -5.83
N VAL A 25 7.87 2.33 -6.01
CA VAL A 25 7.01 1.83 -4.94
C VAL A 25 7.36 0.38 -4.61
N MET A 26 7.69 -0.45 -5.61
CA MET A 26 8.07 -1.84 -5.36
C MET A 26 9.37 -1.94 -4.55
N GLN A 27 10.34 -1.04 -4.77
CA GLN A 27 11.53 -0.97 -3.91
C GLN A 27 11.16 -0.62 -2.46
N ILE A 28 10.31 0.39 -2.25
CA ILE A 28 9.84 0.78 -0.90
C ILE A 28 9.12 -0.38 -0.21
N GLU A 29 8.26 -1.11 -0.94
CA GLU A 29 7.54 -2.27 -0.41
C GLU A 29 8.50 -3.44 -0.12
N GLN A 30 9.53 -3.66 -0.95
CA GLN A 30 10.56 -4.68 -0.72
C GLN A 30 11.40 -4.37 0.52
N ASP A 31 11.68 -3.10 0.79
CA ASP A 31 12.48 -2.68 1.95
C ASP A 31 11.69 -2.69 3.26
N SER A 32 10.35 -2.72 3.19
CA SER A 32 9.48 -2.74 4.37
C SER A 32 9.46 -4.10 5.07
N ILE A 33 9.72 -4.14 6.39
CA ILE A 33 9.74 -5.37 7.18
C ILE A 33 8.34 -6.00 7.23
N HIS A 34 7.36 -5.21 7.64
CA HIS A 34 5.95 -5.55 7.56
C HIS A 34 5.28 -4.61 6.60
N ARG A 35 4.34 -5.12 5.81
CA ARG A 35 3.50 -4.30 4.94
C ARG A 35 2.20 -5.00 4.62
N TRP A 36 1.12 -4.24 4.60
CA TRP A 36 -0.15 -4.70 4.06
C TRP A 36 -1.01 -3.52 3.67
N HIS A 37 -1.92 -3.79 2.74
CA HIS A 37 -2.92 -2.84 2.27
C HIS A 37 -4.29 -3.50 2.40
N ALA A 38 -5.25 -2.79 2.98
CA ALA A 38 -6.66 -3.16 2.95
C ALA A 38 -7.44 -2.07 2.23
N CYS A 39 -8.32 -2.49 1.33
CA CYS A 39 -9.27 -1.60 0.67
C CYS A 39 -10.69 -1.97 1.11
N SER A 40 -11.51 -0.97 1.39
CA SER A 40 -12.90 -1.14 1.83
C SER A 40 -13.83 -0.11 1.20
N GLY A 41 -15.14 -0.36 1.27
CA GLY A 41 -16.16 0.59 0.79
C GLY A 41 -16.08 0.87 -0.72
N GLY A 42 -15.76 -0.15 -1.52
CA GLY A 42 -15.66 -0.02 -2.97
C GLY A 42 -16.98 0.39 -3.62
N MET A 43 -16.96 1.46 -4.41
CA MET A 43 -18.06 1.93 -5.24
C MET A 43 -17.57 2.05 -6.67
N VAL A 44 -18.33 1.55 -7.64
CA VAL A 44 -17.97 1.58 -9.06
C VAL A 44 -19.15 2.05 -9.90
N SER A 45 -18.89 3.00 -10.80
CA SER A 45 -19.82 3.42 -11.84
C SER A 45 -19.23 3.07 -13.20
N ILE A 46 -19.99 2.35 -14.03
CA ILE A 46 -19.55 1.87 -15.35
C ILE A 46 -20.37 2.56 -16.44
N ASP A 47 -19.69 3.10 -17.44
CA ASP A 47 -20.25 3.70 -18.65
C ASP A 47 -19.56 3.11 -19.89
N GLY A 48 -20.18 2.08 -20.47
CA GLY A 48 -19.62 1.32 -21.58
C GLY A 48 -18.24 0.74 -21.24
N GLN A 49 -17.21 1.23 -21.93
CA GLN A 49 -15.81 0.80 -21.77
C GLN A 49 -15.01 1.68 -20.79
N ARG A 50 -15.68 2.59 -20.07
CA ARG A 50 -15.09 3.45 -19.03
C ARG A 50 -15.72 3.13 -17.68
N ALA A 51 -14.96 3.32 -16.60
CA ALA A 51 -15.51 3.27 -15.26
C ALA A 51 -14.79 4.24 -14.31
N HIS A 52 -15.52 4.66 -13.28
CA HIS A 52 -14.98 5.39 -12.14
C HIS A 52 -15.14 4.52 -10.89
N ALA A 53 -14.06 4.30 -10.16
CA ALA A 53 -14.09 3.53 -8.92
C ALA A 53 -13.55 4.36 -7.75
N VAL A 54 -14.16 4.18 -6.59
CA VAL A 54 -13.70 4.78 -5.33
C VAL A 54 -13.60 3.69 -4.27
N CYS A 55 -12.54 3.70 -3.47
CA CYS A 55 -12.46 2.91 -2.25
C CYS A 55 -11.61 3.62 -1.19
N TYR A 56 -11.79 3.23 0.07
CA TYR A 56 -10.92 3.67 1.15
C TYR A 56 -9.78 2.67 1.32
N GLY A 57 -8.55 3.14 1.17
CA GLY A 57 -7.32 2.39 1.40
C GLY A 57 -6.76 2.64 2.79
N LEU A 58 -6.35 1.57 3.45
CA LEU A 58 -5.56 1.58 4.68
C LEU A 58 -4.27 0.83 4.41
N ALA A 59 -3.14 1.52 4.54
CA ALA A 59 -1.81 0.96 4.37
C ALA A 59 -1.08 0.96 5.71
N SER A 60 -0.46 -0.16 6.06
CA SER A 60 0.45 -0.25 7.19
C SER A 60 1.80 -0.74 6.70
N ALA A 61 2.86 -0.11 7.22
CA ALA A 61 4.22 -0.56 7.02
C ALA A 61 5.01 -0.45 8.33
N SER A 62 5.96 -1.34 8.57
CA SER A 62 6.88 -1.27 9.70
C SER A 62 8.33 -1.34 9.25
N ASN A 63 9.19 -0.54 9.87
CA ASN A 63 10.62 -0.48 9.61
C ASN A 63 11.40 -0.27 10.91
N LEU A 64 12.65 -0.72 10.93
CA LEU A 64 13.57 -0.38 12.00
C LEU A 64 14.03 1.07 11.82
N GLU A 65 13.88 1.85 12.88
CA GLU A 65 14.44 3.19 12.99
C GLU A 65 15.95 3.12 13.30
N GLN A 66 16.64 4.26 13.22
CA GLN A 66 18.09 4.33 13.46
C GLN A 66 18.50 3.87 14.87
N ASP A 67 17.60 4.01 15.85
CA ASP A 67 17.79 3.59 17.24
C ASP A 67 17.49 2.09 17.46
N GLY A 68 17.14 1.35 16.40
CA GLY A 68 16.81 -0.08 16.45
C GLY A 68 15.36 -0.36 16.85
N ARG A 69 14.54 0.67 17.10
CA ARG A 69 13.12 0.51 17.42
C ARG A 69 12.33 0.16 16.17
N LEU A 70 11.43 -0.81 16.28
CA LEU A 70 10.49 -1.13 15.20
C LEU A 70 9.30 -0.16 15.22
N ALA A 71 9.31 0.82 14.31
CA ALA A 71 8.21 1.75 14.14
C ALA A 71 7.16 1.17 13.17
N CYS A 72 5.89 1.44 13.45
CA CYS A 72 4.78 1.15 12.56
C CYS A 72 4.15 2.45 12.09
N ARG A 73 3.89 2.54 10.79
CA ARG A 73 3.16 3.64 10.16
C ARG A 73 1.84 3.13 9.62
N LEU A 74 0.78 3.86 9.89
CA LEU A 74 -0.56 3.63 9.35
C LEU A 74 -0.98 4.86 8.54
N ILE A 75 -1.43 4.64 7.31
CA ILE A 75 -1.88 5.69 6.39
C ILE A 75 -3.25 5.32 5.86
N GLY A 76 -4.20 6.24 6.00
CA GLY A 76 -5.57 6.09 5.49
C GLY A 76 -5.90 7.15 4.43
N GLY A 77 -6.71 6.78 3.45
CA GLY A 77 -7.14 7.69 2.40
C GLY A 77 -8.03 7.04 1.34
N ARG A 78 -8.39 7.82 0.33
CA ARG A 78 -9.32 7.39 -0.74
C ARG A 78 -8.60 7.25 -2.06
N TYR A 79 -8.75 6.09 -2.71
CA TYR A 79 -8.40 5.92 -4.11
C TYR A 79 -9.58 6.38 -4.97
N LEU A 80 -9.31 7.25 -5.93
CA LEU A 80 -10.22 7.70 -6.97
C LEU A 80 -9.64 7.27 -8.31
N ASP A 81 -10.17 6.18 -8.84
CA ASP A 81 -9.65 5.51 -10.03
C ASP A 81 -10.52 5.80 -11.24
N GLU A 82 -9.87 6.03 -12.36
CA GLU A 82 -10.47 5.99 -13.69
C GLU A 82 -9.99 4.68 -14.35
N LEU A 83 -10.91 3.93 -14.94
CA LEU A 83 -10.64 2.64 -15.58
C LEU A 83 -11.11 2.64 -17.04
N GLU A 84 -10.44 1.84 -17.84
CA GLU A 84 -10.81 1.55 -19.23
C GLU A 84 -10.81 0.04 -19.48
N LYS A 85 -11.81 -0.43 -20.23
CA LYS A 85 -11.90 -1.82 -20.67
C LYS A 85 -11.23 -1.98 -22.05
N ARG A 86 -10.15 -2.76 -22.10
CA ARG A 86 -9.35 -3.07 -23.31
C ARG A 86 -9.24 -4.57 -23.45
N ASP A 87 -9.52 -5.11 -24.64
CA ASP A 87 -9.42 -6.55 -24.90
C ASP A 87 -10.14 -7.41 -23.86
N ASP A 88 -11.35 -6.96 -23.48
CA ASP A 88 -12.22 -7.53 -22.42
C ASP A 88 -11.69 -7.41 -20.97
N GLU A 89 -10.57 -6.74 -20.75
CA GLU A 89 -9.96 -6.53 -19.43
C GLU A 89 -10.08 -5.08 -18.95
N TRP A 90 -10.45 -4.88 -17.67
CA TRP A 90 -10.40 -3.57 -17.03
C TRP A 90 -8.99 -3.24 -16.54
N ARG A 91 -8.49 -2.06 -16.89
CA ARG A 91 -7.21 -1.53 -16.41
C ARG A 91 -7.41 -0.16 -15.79
N ILE A 92 -6.71 0.11 -14.69
CA ILE A 92 -6.65 1.46 -14.12
C ILE A 92 -5.80 2.31 -15.06
N ILE A 93 -6.39 3.40 -15.56
CA ILE A 93 -5.72 4.35 -16.45
C ILE A 93 -5.28 5.61 -15.74
N LYS A 94 -5.74 5.83 -14.49
CA LYS A 94 -5.36 6.93 -13.62
C LYS A 94 -5.85 6.65 -12.20
N ARG A 95 -5.03 6.98 -11.19
CA ARG A 95 -5.35 6.82 -9.76
C ARG A 95 -4.98 8.07 -8.97
N ARG A 96 -5.99 8.79 -8.49
CA ARG A 96 -5.77 9.86 -7.52
C ARG A 96 -5.98 9.30 -6.11
N TYR A 97 -4.94 9.32 -5.29
CA TYR A 97 -5.09 9.02 -3.87
C TYR A 97 -5.18 10.32 -3.06
N ILE A 98 -6.19 10.39 -2.19
CA ILE A 98 -6.39 11.48 -1.24
C ILE A 98 -6.03 10.93 0.14
N ALA A 99 -4.90 11.36 0.69
CA ALA A 99 -4.53 11.01 2.05
C ALA A 99 -5.42 11.78 3.03
N ASP A 100 -6.17 11.04 3.85
CA ASP A 100 -7.04 11.63 4.87
C ASP A 100 -6.31 11.68 6.23
N GLY A 101 -5.35 10.79 6.47
CA GLY A 101 -4.54 10.83 7.68
C GLY A 101 -3.37 9.85 7.70
N ALA A 102 -2.40 10.13 8.55
CA ALA A 102 -1.30 9.24 8.87
C ALA A 102 -1.01 9.27 10.37
N ARG A 103 -0.53 8.13 10.88
CA ARG A 103 -0.02 7.97 12.25
C ARG A 103 1.20 7.08 12.22
N GLU A 104 2.10 7.36 13.15
CA GLU A 104 3.28 6.57 13.44
C GLU A 104 3.27 6.24 14.93
N PHE A 105 3.68 5.03 15.27
CA PHE A 105 3.65 4.52 16.63
C PHE A 105 4.63 3.36 16.76
N ASP A 106 5.05 3.09 17.99
CA ASP A 106 5.91 1.93 18.30
C ASP A 106 5.12 0.64 18.07
N ASN A 107 5.72 -0.35 17.43
CA ASN A 107 4.96 -1.57 17.13
C ASN A 107 4.65 -2.41 18.38
N GLY A 108 5.44 -2.26 19.44
CA GLY A 108 5.26 -2.94 20.74
C GLY A 108 5.37 -4.48 20.71
N LEU A 109 5.77 -5.10 19.59
CA LEU A 109 5.81 -6.57 19.47
C LEU A 109 6.91 -7.18 20.35
N GLU A 110 8.06 -6.51 20.48
CA GLU A 110 9.15 -6.99 21.34
C GLU A 110 8.71 -7.07 22.80
N GLU A 111 8.00 -6.04 23.30
CA GLU A 111 7.47 -6.04 24.66
C GLU A 111 6.44 -7.16 24.88
N LEU A 112 5.52 -7.36 23.91
CA LEU A 112 4.54 -8.45 23.97
C LEU A 112 5.21 -9.82 24.02
N VAL A 113 6.21 -10.06 23.17
CA VAL A 113 6.99 -11.32 23.16
C VAL A 113 7.68 -11.52 24.50
N THR A 114 8.34 -10.48 25.02
CA THR A 114 9.13 -10.57 26.26
C THR A 114 8.26 -10.73 27.50
N SER A 115 7.02 -10.23 27.48
CA SER A 115 6.05 -10.34 28.58
C SER A 115 5.51 -11.76 28.80
N GLY A 116 5.78 -12.70 27.89
CA GLY A 116 5.23 -14.06 27.95
C GLY A 116 3.75 -14.14 27.53
N PHE A 117 3.21 -13.10 26.87
CA PHE A 117 1.86 -13.10 26.33
C PHE A 117 1.73 -14.13 25.20
N ALA A 118 0.94 -15.18 25.43
CA ALA A 118 0.85 -16.35 24.56
C ALA A 118 -0.02 -16.11 23.31
N VAL A 119 0.44 -15.24 22.42
CA VAL A 119 0.01 -15.20 21.02
C VAL A 119 1.19 -15.69 20.17
N ASN A 120 0.92 -16.40 19.08
CA ASN A 120 1.95 -16.83 18.12
C ASN A 120 2.53 -15.62 17.38
N VAL A 121 3.35 -14.83 18.07
CA VAL A 121 4.03 -13.66 17.53
C VAL A 121 5.31 -14.15 16.85
N LEU A 122 5.31 -14.15 15.52
CA LEU A 122 6.54 -14.32 14.75
C LEU A 122 7.33 -13.01 14.81
N ASN A 123 8.51 -13.03 15.41
CA ASN A 123 9.39 -11.86 15.49
C ASN A 123 10.11 -11.63 14.16
N ILE A 124 9.38 -11.14 13.16
CA ILE A 124 9.90 -10.85 11.82
C ILE A 124 10.52 -9.46 11.82
N LEU A 125 11.84 -9.39 11.68
CA LEU A 125 12.61 -8.14 11.70
C LEU A 125 13.33 -7.87 10.37
N LYS A 126 13.02 -8.67 9.35
CA LYS A 126 13.61 -8.54 8.01
C LYS A 126 12.52 -8.66 6.96
N PRO A 127 12.59 -7.88 5.87
CA PRO A 127 11.72 -8.08 4.72
C PRO A 127 11.94 -9.46 4.08
N GLY A 128 10.95 -9.93 3.31
CA GLY A 128 11.08 -11.15 2.51
C GLY A 128 11.04 -12.46 3.30
N HIS A 129 10.50 -12.46 4.52
CA HIS A 129 10.29 -13.68 5.30
C HIS A 129 9.43 -14.72 4.55
N GLU A 130 9.75 -16.01 4.65
CA GLU A 130 9.09 -17.10 3.90
C GLU A 130 7.58 -17.24 4.18
N ALA A 131 7.13 -16.78 5.34
CA ALA A 131 5.72 -16.75 5.72
C ALA A 131 4.91 -15.69 4.94
N TYR A 132 5.56 -14.75 4.26
CA TYR A 132 4.90 -13.72 3.47
C TYR A 132 4.81 -14.08 1.99
N ARG A 133 3.76 -13.57 1.34
CA ARG A 133 3.59 -13.71 -0.10
C ARG A 133 4.78 -13.04 -0.83
N PRO A 134 5.40 -13.73 -1.80
CA PRO A 134 6.39 -13.11 -2.69
C PRO A 134 5.82 -11.89 -3.41
N LEU A 135 6.68 -10.89 -3.63
CA LEU A 135 6.36 -9.69 -4.43
C LEU A 135 6.53 -9.96 -5.92
#